data_AF-A0A091JWC7-F1
#
_entry.id   AF-A0A091JWC7-F1
#
_cell.length_a   1.000
_cell.length_b   1.000
_cell.length_c   1.000
_cell.angle_alpha   90.00
_cell.angle_beta   90.00
_cell.angle_gamma   90.00
#
_symmetry.space_group_name_H-M   'P 1'
#
loop_
_entity.id
_entity.type
_entity.pdbx_description
1 polymer ?
#
loop_
_entity_poly.entity_id
_entity_poly.type
_entity_poly.pdbx_seq_one_letter_code
_entity_poly.pdbx_strand_id
1 'polypeptide(L)'
;VPENMPATFEHCAEVLRQNLLSYQSQTDEYYSSCLIEFQDQLKLFEKELPYISHLAVDSLFKEHEQKLSYSTAQIWHLFNKQMEDWENVKSVHKNHLHPSLGHPDNLVQLDALCQEEIKRQKDQTAGVHLNTQMLKDCAAECAQNFVSALAAFTEKLLLELDESVTVDDIQVASK
;
A
#
# COMPACT_ATOMS: atom_id res chain seq x y z
N VAL A 1 -24.68 31.73 -68.90
CA VAL A 1 -23.81 32.39 -67.91
C VAL A 1 -24.23 31.86 -66.56
N PRO A 2 -23.34 31.31 -65.72
CA PRO A 2 -23.77 30.78 -64.42
C PRO A 2 -24.30 31.94 -63.58
N GLU A 3 -25.54 31.84 -63.11
CA GLU A 3 -26.30 32.91 -62.42
C GLU A 3 -25.74 33.35 -61.06
N ASN A 4 -24.63 32.76 -60.61
CA ASN A 4 -24.05 33.02 -59.28
C ASN A 4 -22.64 33.64 -59.31
N MET A 5 -22.18 34.17 -60.46
CA MET A 5 -20.89 34.86 -60.50
C MET A 5 -21.10 36.34 -60.10
N PRO A 6 -20.43 36.84 -59.04
CA PRO A 6 -20.61 38.21 -58.59
C PRO A 6 -20.29 39.20 -59.72
N ALA A 7 -21.23 40.12 -60.02
CA ALA A 7 -21.14 41.00 -61.18
C ALA A 7 -20.01 42.05 -61.08
N THR A 8 -19.42 42.26 -59.90
CA THR A 8 -18.36 43.24 -59.63
C THR A 8 -17.34 42.70 -58.63
N PHE A 9 -16.11 43.24 -58.68
CA PHE A 9 -15.04 42.92 -57.72
C PHE A 9 -15.46 43.16 -56.26
N GLU A 10 -16.11 44.30 -55.97
CA GLU A 10 -16.69 44.59 -54.66
C GLU A 10 -17.61 43.47 -54.16
N HIS A 11 -18.48 42.93 -55.02
CA HIS A 11 -19.40 41.88 -54.61
C HIS A 11 -18.66 40.55 -54.33
N CYS A 12 -17.64 40.20 -55.12
CA CYS A 12 -16.74 39.08 -54.79
C CYS A 12 -16.03 39.28 -53.44
N ALA A 13 -15.50 40.47 -53.18
CA ALA A 13 -14.79 40.79 -51.94
C ALA A 13 -15.74 40.73 -50.72
N GLU A 14 -16.97 41.21 -50.86
CA GLU A 14 -18.01 41.15 -49.84
C GLU A 14 -18.39 39.70 -49.48
N VAL A 15 -18.60 38.84 -50.48
CA VAL A 15 -18.92 37.41 -50.29
C VAL A 15 -17.75 36.68 -49.62
N LEU A 16 -16.51 36.95 -50.04
CA LEU A 16 -15.32 36.37 -49.41
C LEU A 16 -15.20 36.80 -47.95
N ARG A 17 -15.44 38.09 -47.65
CA ARG A 17 -15.45 38.62 -46.28
C ARG A 17 -16.51 37.94 -45.42
N GLN A 18 -17.72 37.76 -45.94
CA GLN A 18 -18.80 37.05 -45.22
C GLN A 18 -18.45 35.60 -44.93
N ASN A 19 -17.88 34.88 -45.90
CA ASN A 19 -17.44 33.50 -45.71
C ASN A 19 -16.34 33.40 -44.64
N LEU A 20 -15.35 34.29 -44.67
CA LEU A 20 -14.28 34.32 -43.67
C LEU A 20 -14.81 34.58 -42.26
N LEU A 21 -15.75 35.53 -42.11
CA LEU A 21 -16.40 35.80 -40.82
C LEU A 21 -17.25 34.61 -40.34
N SER A 22 -17.93 33.92 -41.26
CA SER A 22 -18.69 32.72 -40.92
C SER A 22 -17.78 31.59 -40.44
N TYR A 23 -16.66 31.35 -41.12
CA TYR A 23 -15.69 30.34 -40.69
C TYR A 23 -15.06 30.70 -39.34
N GLN A 24 -14.77 31.97 -39.10
CA GLN A 24 -14.30 32.45 -37.79
C GLN A 24 -15.32 32.13 -36.69
N SER A 25 -16.59 32.51 -36.88
CA SER A 25 -17.67 32.23 -35.91
C SER A 25 -17.81 30.74 -35.62
N GLN A 26 -17.81 29.90 -36.65
CA GLN A 26 -17.90 28.44 -36.48
C GLN A 26 -16.68 27.88 -35.73
N THR A 27 -15.49 28.41 -35.98
CA THR A 27 -14.26 28.00 -35.28
C THR A 27 -14.33 28.37 -33.80
N ASP A 28 -14.81 29.57 -33.48
CA ASP A 28 -14.95 30.05 -32.10
C ASP A 28 -16.01 29.27 -31.31
N GLU A 29 -17.14 28.93 -31.95
CA GLU A 29 -18.20 28.08 -31.37
C GLU A 29 -17.72 26.66 -31.11
N TYR A 30 -16.99 26.07 -32.07
CA TYR A 30 -16.42 24.74 -31.92
C TYR A 30 -15.37 24.71 -30.80
N TYR A 31 -14.46 25.69 -30.78
CA TYR A 31 -13.46 25.83 -29.71
C TYR A 31 -14.11 25.95 -28.33
N SER A 32 -15.14 26.79 -28.21
CA SER A 32 -15.90 26.96 -26.97
C SER A 32 -16.59 25.67 -26.53
N SER A 33 -17.14 24.91 -27.47
CA SER A 33 -17.77 23.61 -27.19
C SER A 33 -16.75 22.58 -26.68
N CYS A 34 -15.56 22.53 -27.29
CA CYS A 34 -14.47 21.66 -26.82
C CYS A 34 -13.98 22.04 -25.42
N LEU A 35 -13.89 23.34 -25.10
CA LEU A 35 -13.53 23.79 -23.75
C LEU A 35 -14.56 23.35 -22.71
N ILE A 36 -15.86 23.48 -23.01
CA ILE A 36 -16.93 23.05 -22.11
C ILE A 36 -16.86 21.53 -21.88
N GLU A 37 -16.71 20.75 -22.95
CA GLU A 37 -16.61 19.29 -22.85
C GLU A 37 -15.39 18.87 -22.03
N PHE A 38 -14.23 19.50 -22.24
CA PHE A 38 -13.02 19.24 -21.47
C PHE A 38 -13.20 19.59 -19.98
N GLN A 39 -13.81 20.74 -19.68
CA GLN A 39 -14.15 21.13 -18.30
C GLN A 39 -15.06 20.09 -17.63
N ASP A 40 -16.06 19.58 -18.35
CA ASP A 40 -16.98 18.59 -17.80
C ASP A 40 -16.29 17.25 -17.52
N GLN A 41 -15.37 16.82 -18.38
CA GLN A 41 -14.53 15.66 -18.11
C GLN A 41 -13.62 15.87 -16.90
N LEU A 42 -13.01 17.05 -16.79
CA LEU A 42 -12.12 17.37 -15.68
C LEU A 42 -12.86 17.41 -14.33
N LYS A 43 -14.08 17.96 -14.30
CA LYS A 43 -14.97 17.89 -13.11
C LYS A 43 -15.27 16.47 -12.68
N LEU A 44 -15.41 15.53 -13.63
CA LEU A 44 -15.62 14.13 -13.29
C LEU A 44 -14.34 13.52 -12.71
N PHE A 45 -13.19 13.83 -13.31
CA PHE A 45 -11.90 13.36 -12.80
C PHE A 45 -11.63 13.85 -11.38
N GLU A 46 -11.82 15.14 -11.10
CA GLU A 46 -11.66 15.74 -9.77
C GLU A 46 -12.55 15.09 -8.71
N LYS A 47 -13.78 14.68 -9.08
CA LYS A 47 -14.68 13.95 -8.17
C LYS A 47 -14.20 12.55 -7.83
N GLU A 48 -13.54 11.88 -8.78
CA GLU A 48 -13.03 10.51 -8.61
C GLU A 48 -11.65 10.48 -7.93
N LEU A 49 -10.88 11.56 -8.03
CA LEU A 49 -9.52 11.67 -7.52
C LEU A 49 -9.33 11.30 -6.04
N PRO A 50 -10.24 11.67 -5.10
CA PRO A 50 -10.15 11.23 -3.71
C PRO A 50 -10.26 9.71 -3.55
N TYR A 51 -11.09 9.05 -4.37
CA TYR A 51 -11.27 7.59 -4.32
C TYR A 51 -10.01 6.88 -4.81
N ILE A 52 -9.37 7.40 -5.87
CA ILE A 52 -8.11 6.87 -6.39
C ILE A 52 -7.01 7.00 -5.33
N SER A 53 -6.91 8.17 -4.70
CA SER A 53 -5.94 8.44 -3.63
C SER A 53 -6.12 7.48 -2.45
N HIS A 54 -7.37 7.27 -2.02
CA HIS A 54 -7.70 6.31 -0.96
C HIS A 54 -7.32 4.88 -1.35
N LEU A 55 -7.65 4.46 -2.57
CA LEU A 55 -7.34 3.11 -3.06
C LEU A 55 -5.84 2.85 -3.10
N ALA A 56 -5.04 3.84 -3.49
CA ALA A 56 -3.60 3.74 -3.54
C ALA A 56 -2.98 3.60 -2.14
N VAL A 57 -3.46 4.38 -1.16
CA VAL A 57 -3.06 4.25 0.25
C VAL A 57 -3.48 2.89 0.83
N ASP A 58 -4.70 2.44 0.56
CA ASP A 58 -5.21 1.13 0.99
C ASP A 58 -4.37 -0.01 0.42
N SER A 59 -3.95 0.11 -0.84
CA SER A 59 -3.08 -0.87 -1.49
C SER A 59 -1.73 -0.96 -0.77
N LEU A 60 -1.12 0.18 -0.45
CA LEU A 60 0.13 0.23 0.32
C LEU A 60 -0.05 -0.39 1.71
N PHE A 61 -1.14 -0.04 2.40
CA PHE A 61 -1.45 -0.60 3.72
C PHE A 61 -1.55 -2.14 3.68
N LYS A 62 -2.35 -2.68 2.74
CA LYS A 62 -2.53 -4.13 2.59
C LYS A 62 -1.23 -4.85 2.28
N GLU A 63 -0.36 -4.27 1.45
CA GLU A 63 0.94 -4.86 1.14
C GLU A 63 1.80 -4.99 2.41
N HIS A 64 1.88 -3.94 3.21
CA HIS A 64 2.66 -3.94 4.45
C HIS A 64 2.04 -4.81 5.55
N GLU A 65 0.72 -4.85 5.64
CA GLU A 65 -0.01 -5.77 6.54
C GLU A 65 0.30 -7.24 6.21
N GLN A 66 0.30 -7.60 4.92
CA GLN A 66 0.64 -8.95 4.47
C GLN A 66 2.09 -9.31 4.82
N LYS A 67 3.05 -8.38 4.63
CA LYS A 67 4.45 -8.58 5.01
C LYS A 67 4.62 -8.82 6.52
N LEU A 68 3.94 -8.03 7.35
CA LEU A 68 3.95 -8.20 8.81
C LEU A 68 3.36 -9.56 9.20
N SER A 69 2.19 -9.90 8.64
CA SER A 69 1.51 -11.16 8.89
C SER A 69 2.39 -12.36 8.55
N TYR A 70 3.00 -12.35 7.36
CA TYR A 70 3.91 -13.39 6.91
C TYR A 70 5.12 -13.55 7.84
N SER A 71 5.80 -12.46 8.15
CA SER A 71 7.00 -12.46 9.00
C SER A 71 6.68 -12.94 10.42
N THR A 72 5.57 -12.47 10.99
CA THR A 72 5.09 -12.91 12.30
C THR A 72 4.74 -14.40 12.30
N ALA A 73 4.09 -14.89 11.24
CA ALA A 73 3.75 -16.30 11.11
C ALA A 73 4.99 -17.20 11.05
N GLN A 74 6.07 -16.77 10.39
CA GLN A 74 7.33 -17.51 10.37
C GLN A 74 7.96 -17.62 11.76
N ILE A 75 7.99 -16.53 12.51
CA ILE A 75 8.50 -16.50 13.89
C ILE A 75 7.69 -17.47 14.76
N TRP A 76 6.36 -17.40 14.68
CA TRP A 76 5.46 -18.33 15.39
C TRP A 76 5.68 -19.78 15.01
N HIS A 77 5.84 -20.07 13.73
CA HIS A 77 6.09 -21.43 13.26
C HIS A 77 7.37 -22.02 13.87
N LEU A 78 8.47 -21.25 13.85
CA LEU A 78 9.74 -21.68 14.45
C LEU A 78 9.63 -21.86 15.96
N PHE A 79 8.96 -20.94 16.65
CA PHE A 79 8.77 -21.01 18.09
C PHE A 79 7.90 -22.19 18.51
N ASN A 80 6.82 -22.48 17.77
CA ASN A 80 5.95 -23.62 18.06
C ASN A 80 6.69 -24.95 17.94
N LYS A 81 7.56 -25.10 16.94
CA LYS A 81 8.43 -26.27 16.82
C LYS A 81 9.35 -26.42 18.04
N GLN A 82 9.96 -25.31 18.47
CA GLN A 82 10.83 -25.32 19.65
C GLN A 82 10.07 -25.66 20.95
N MET A 83 8.83 -25.18 21.07
CA MET A 83 7.93 -25.51 22.17
C MET A 83 7.59 -27.01 22.20
N GLU A 84 7.33 -27.62 21.05
CA GLU A 84 7.10 -29.06 20.92
C GLU A 84 8.34 -29.86 21.37
N ASP A 85 9.53 -29.45 20.93
CA ASP A 85 10.79 -30.09 21.33
C ASP A 85 11.00 -30.05 22.86
N TRP A 86 10.74 -28.91 23.51
CA TRP A 86 10.84 -28.81 24.96
C TRP A 86 9.79 -29.64 25.70
N GLU A 87 8.57 -29.75 25.19
CA GLU A 87 7.53 -30.58 25.81
C GLU A 87 7.86 -32.08 25.65
N ASN A 88 8.44 -32.47 24.51
CA ASN A 88 8.96 -33.82 24.29
C ASN A 88 10.06 -34.17 25.31
N VAL A 89 11.05 -33.28 25.49
CA VAL A 89 12.13 -33.48 26.48
C VAL A 89 11.57 -33.56 27.91
N LYS A 90 10.63 -32.68 28.25
CA LYS A 90 9.95 -32.70 29.56
C LYS A 90 9.17 -34.01 29.79
N SER A 91 8.50 -34.53 28.77
CA SER A 91 7.83 -35.83 28.81
C SER A 91 8.83 -36.97 29.09
N VAL A 92 9.99 -36.94 28.42
CA VAL A 92 11.09 -37.88 28.68
C VAL A 92 11.57 -37.77 30.13
N HIS A 93 11.84 -36.57 30.65
CA HIS A 93 12.24 -36.40 32.06
C HIS A 93 11.19 -36.94 33.03
N LYS A 94 9.90 -36.68 32.75
CA LYS A 94 8.79 -37.21 33.56
C LYS A 94 8.75 -38.74 33.57
N ASN A 95 9.03 -39.39 32.45
CA ASN A 95 9.05 -40.84 32.35
C ASN A 95 10.20 -41.48 33.14
N HIS A 96 11.29 -40.74 33.39
CA HIS A 96 12.37 -41.19 34.26
C HIS A 96 12.01 -41.08 35.75
N LEU A 97 10.92 -40.40 36.13
CA LEU A 97 10.46 -40.36 37.52
C LEU A 97 9.81 -41.68 37.92
N HIS A 98 10.55 -42.52 38.64
CA HIS A 98 10.06 -43.78 39.19
C HIS A 98 10.39 -43.94 40.68
N PRO A 99 9.63 -44.76 41.45
CA PRO A 99 9.77 -44.83 42.91
C PRO A 99 11.17 -45.17 43.42
N SER A 100 11.95 -45.98 42.68
CA SER A 100 13.31 -46.34 43.10
C SER A 100 14.32 -45.19 43.03
N LEU A 101 14.03 -44.06 42.37
CA LEU A 101 14.89 -42.86 42.44
C LEU A 101 15.00 -42.27 43.86
N GLY A 102 14.04 -42.56 44.74
CA GLY A 102 14.10 -42.14 46.15
C GLY A 102 15.05 -42.98 47.02
N HIS A 103 15.66 -44.04 46.48
CA HIS A 103 16.59 -44.87 47.23
C HIS A 103 17.96 -44.17 47.38
N PRO A 104 18.63 -44.24 48.54
CA PRO A 104 19.93 -43.59 48.76
C PRO A 104 21.00 -43.92 47.71
N ASP A 105 20.98 -45.14 47.16
CA ASP A 105 21.93 -45.57 46.14
C ASP A 105 21.74 -44.87 44.78
N ASN A 106 20.57 -44.28 44.53
CA ASN A 106 20.21 -43.63 43.27
C ASN A 106 20.31 -42.09 43.32
N LEU A 107 20.86 -41.53 44.40
CA LEU A 107 20.99 -40.07 44.57
C LEU A 107 21.71 -39.39 43.40
N VAL A 108 22.72 -40.02 42.81
CA VAL A 108 23.45 -39.49 41.65
C VAL A 108 22.56 -39.40 40.41
N GLN A 109 21.69 -40.41 40.19
CA GLN A 109 20.75 -40.40 39.06
C GLN A 109 19.66 -39.35 39.26
N LEU A 110 19.18 -39.19 40.49
CA LEU A 110 18.20 -38.15 40.83
C LEU A 110 18.77 -36.75 40.62
N ASP A 111 20.00 -36.48 41.08
CA ASP A 111 20.65 -35.18 40.88
C ASP A 111 20.87 -34.90 39.39
N ALA A 112 21.34 -35.87 38.61
CA ALA A 112 21.49 -35.73 37.16
C ALA A 112 20.17 -35.33 36.48
N LEU A 113 19.07 -36.02 36.78
CA LEU A 113 17.74 -35.70 36.23
C LEU A 113 17.26 -34.30 36.66
N CYS A 114 17.54 -33.90 37.92
CA CYS A 114 17.25 -32.54 38.38
C CYS A 114 18.05 -31.48 37.61
N GLN A 115 19.34 -31.70 37.36
CA GLN A 115 20.17 -30.76 36.59
C GLN A 115 19.70 -30.66 35.14
N GLU A 116 19.31 -31.78 34.51
CA GLU A 116 18.76 -31.79 33.15
C GLU A 116 17.45 -31.02 33.05
N GLU A 117 16.54 -31.17 34.02
CA GLU A 117 15.28 -30.41 34.05
C GLU A 117 15.49 -28.92 34.34
N ILE A 118 16.40 -28.56 35.25
CA ILE A 118 16.79 -27.16 35.48
C ILE A 118 17.34 -26.54 34.19
N LYS A 119 18.18 -27.28 33.45
CA LYS A 119 18.70 -26.82 32.17
C LYS A 119 17.57 -26.62 31.15
N ARG A 120 16.70 -27.61 30.96
CA ARG A 120 15.55 -27.52 30.03
C ARG A 120 14.65 -26.31 30.36
N GLN A 121 14.38 -26.06 31.64
CA GLN A 121 13.60 -24.90 32.08
C GLN A 121 14.30 -23.58 31.74
N LYS A 122 15.60 -23.47 32.00
CA LYS A 122 16.39 -22.28 31.63
C LYS A 122 16.39 -22.05 30.12
N ASP A 123 16.59 -23.10 29.34
CA ASP A 123 16.59 -23.05 27.87
C ASP A 123 15.22 -22.62 27.34
N GLN A 124 14.13 -23.14 27.91
CA GLN A 124 12.76 -22.74 27.58
C GLN A 124 12.51 -21.26 27.91
N THR A 125 12.87 -20.80 29.11
CA THR A 125 12.71 -19.38 29.49
C THR A 125 13.52 -18.46 28.57
N ALA A 126 14.77 -18.81 28.29
CA ALA A 126 15.62 -18.05 27.37
C ALA A 126 15.01 -17.99 25.96
N GLY A 127 14.47 -19.11 25.46
CA GLY A 127 13.83 -19.15 24.15
C GLY A 127 12.52 -18.36 24.06
N VAL A 128 11.71 -18.32 25.14
CA VAL A 128 10.53 -17.43 25.22
C VAL A 128 10.95 -15.96 25.13
N HIS A 129 12.01 -15.56 25.84
CA HIS A 129 12.53 -14.21 25.78
C HIS A 129 13.06 -13.86 24.39
N LEU A 130 13.81 -14.78 23.77
CA LEU A 130 14.31 -14.60 22.41
C LEU A 130 13.17 -14.44 21.41
N ASN A 131 12.15 -15.30 21.44
CA ASN A 131 10.98 -15.19 20.56
C ASN A 131 10.23 -13.87 20.76
N THR A 132 10.07 -13.44 22.02
CA THR A 132 9.47 -12.14 22.33
C THR A 132 10.28 -11.00 21.73
N GLN A 133 11.60 -11.07 21.78
CA GLN A 133 12.48 -10.08 21.17
C GLN A 133 12.35 -10.08 19.64
N MET A 134 12.36 -11.27 19.01
CA MET A 134 12.17 -11.40 17.56
C MET A 134 10.85 -10.80 17.08
N LEU A 135 9.75 -11.01 17.81
CA LEU A 135 8.46 -10.40 17.49
C LEU A 135 8.50 -8.87 17.59
N LYS A 136 9.16 -8.32 18.61
CA LYS A 136 9.33 -6.87 18.77
C LYS A 136 10.17 -6.27 17.65
N ASP A 137 11.29 -6.92 17.33
CA ASP A 137 12.19 -6.45 16.26
C ASP A 137 11.48 -6.51 14.91
N CYS A 138 10.77 -7.59 14.62
CA CYS A 138 9.94 -7.72 13.42
C CYS A 138 8.87 -6.62 13.35
N ALA A 139 8.17 -6.34 14.44
CA ALA A 139 7.15 -5.29 14.46
C ALA A 139 7.77 -3.90 14.24
N ALA A 140 8.91 -3.62 14.89
CA ALA A 140 9.63 -2.36 14.74
C ALA A 140 10.14 -2.16 13.31
N GLU A 141 10.74 -3.19 12.70
CA GLU A 141 11.21 -3.17 11.32
C GLU A 141 10.06 -2.97 10.34
N CYS A 142 8.97 -3.74 10.49
CA CYS A 142 7.79 -3.61 9.62
C CYS A 142 7.16 -2.21 9.74
N ALA A 143 7.07 -1.67 10.95
CA ALA A 143 6.55 -0.32 11.19
C ALA A 143 7.45 0.75 10.55
N GLN A 144 8.77 0.65 10.73
CA GLN A 144 9.71 1.59 10.13
C GLN A 144 9.64 1.56 8.60
N ASN A 145 9.56 0.37 8.01
CA ASN A 145 9.42 0.19 6.57
C ASN A 145 8.08 0.76 6.07
N PHE A 146 6.98 0.53 6.79
CA PHE A 146 5.66 1.07 6.45
C PHE A 146 5.65 2.60 6.50
N VAL A 147 6.14 3.21 7.58
CA VAL A 147 6.17 4.68 7.71
C VAL A 147 7.05 5.30 6.63
N SER A 148 8.20 4.71 6.33
CA SER A 148 9.09 5.20 5.28
C SER A 148 8.44 5.11 3.89
N ALA A 149 7.78 4.00 3.60
CA ALA A 149 7.06 3.81 2.33
C ALA A 149 5.86 4.76 2.22
N LEU A 150 5.11 4.95 3.31
CA LEU A 150 3.99 5.88 3.37
C LEU A 150 4.44 7.32 3.14
N ALA A 151 5.54 7.75 3.78
CA ALA A 151 6.08 9.09 3.58
C ALA A 151 6.47 9.34 2.12
N ALA A 152 7.23 8.42 1.51
CA ALA A 152 7.64 8.53 0.10
C ALA A 152 6.43 8.48 -0.85
N PHE A 153 5.45 7.63 -0.55
CA PHE A 153 4.21 7.53 -1.32
C PHE A 153 3.40 8.83 -1.23
N THR A 154 3.22 9.39 -0.04
CA THR A 154 2.50 10.65 0.17
C THR A 154 3.19 11.81 -0.51
N GLU A 155 4.52 11.91 -0.43
CA GLU A 155 5.28 12.92 -1.16
C GLU A 155 5.02 12.83 -2.66
N LYS A 156 5.13 11.62 -3.23
CA LYS A 156 4.84 11.41 -4.64
C LYS A 156 3.40 11.76 -5.00
N LEU A 157 2.42 11.32 -4.21
CA LEU A 157 1.01 11.61 -4.45
C LEU A 157 0.75 13.12 -4.47
N LEU A 158 1.32 13.87 -3.53
CA LEU A 158 1.16 15.32 -3.49
C LEU A 158 1.78 16.00 -4.71
N LEU A 159 2.95 15.57 -5.16
CA LEU A 159 3.58 16.10 -6.38
C LEU A 159 2.71 15.86 -7.63
N GLU A 160 2.17 14.65 -7.78
CA GLU A 160 1.29 14.31 -8.91
C GLU A 160 -0.02 15.12 -8.88
N LEU A 161 -0.54 15.41 -7.68
CA LEU A 161 -1.71 16.26 -7.49
C LEU A 161 -1.40 17.74 -7.80
N ASP A 162 -0.25 18.25 -7.38
CA ASP A 162 0.19 19.62 -7.67
C ASP A 162 0.43 19.85 -9.19
N GLU A 163 0.89 18.83 -9.91
CA GLU A 163 1.08 18.87 -11.36
C GLU A 163 -0.23 18.68 -12.16
N SER A 164 -1.33 18.32 -11.50
CA SER A 164 -2.61 18.07 -12.15
C SER A 164 -3.36 19.37 -12.47
N VAL A 165 -3.90 19.46 -13.68
CA VAL A 165 -4.76 20.58 -14.10
C VAL A 165 -6.11 20.47 -13.42
N THR A 166 -6.63 21.59 -12.94
CA THR A 166 -7.96 21.72 -12.35
C THR A 166 -8.91 22.50 -13.26
N VAL A 167 -10.21 22.42 -12.99
CA VAL A 167 -11.24 23.16 -13.73
C VAL A 167 -11.00 24.67 -13.68
N ASP A 168 -10.43 25.16 -12.58
CA ASP A 168 -10.10 26.58 -12.38
C ASP A 168 -8.93 27.05 -13.27
N ASP A 169 -8.10 26.13 -13.78
CA ASP A 169 -6.99 26.44 -14.68
C ASP A 169 -7.44 26.60 -16.15
N ILE A 170 -8.67 26.17 -16.49
CA ILE A 170 -9.18 26.25 -17.85
C ILE A 170 -9.84 27.62 -18.09
N GLN A 171 -9.46 28.30 -19.17
CA GLN A 171 -10.10 29.55 -19.58
C GLN A 171 -11.62 29.37 -19.71
N VAL A 172 -12.38 30.32 -19.14
CA VAL A 172 -13.83 30.37 -19.32
C VAL A 172 -14.12 30.63 -20.79
N ALA A 173 -14.90 29.75 -21.43
CA ALA A 173 -15.36 29.96 -22.80
C ALA A 173 -16.03 31.35 -22.91
N SER A 174 -15.65 32.14 -23.92
CA SER A 174 -16.36 33.39 -24.20
C SER A 174 -17.80 33.04 -24.56
N LYS A 175 -18.75 33.70 -23.88
CA LYS A 175 -20.14 33.72 -24.35
C LYS A 175 -20.25 34.48 -25.67
#